data_AF-A0A8K0CWR0-F1
#
_entry.id   AF-A0A8K0CWR0-F1
#
_cell.length_a   1.000
_cell.length_b   1.000
_cell.length_c   1.000
_cell.angle_alpha   90.00
_cell.angle_beta   90.00
_cell.angle_gamma   90.00
#
_symmetry.space_group_name_H-M   'P 1'
#
loop_
_entity.id
_entity.type
_entity.pdbx_description
1 polymer ?
#
loop_
_entity_poly.entity_id
_entity_poly.type
_entity_poly.pdbx_seq_one_letter_code
_entity_poly.pdbx_strand_id
1 'polypeptide(L)'
;MRRIPFAISNAHQEMHEKKRVAKEEIKLERKQKKSSIDEKTQPTMKYGFAIMFPTVVPFAPLLVFIDFIVTIPMDAALLCKCLCRPVPRHVVDREMWEGILGFASIIGMLVNISHPIYGQKLYYDMWHYGERDAAKCCV
;
A
#
# COMPACT_ATOMS: atom_id res chain seq x y z
N MET A 1 45.58 -41.24 16.56
CA MET A 1 44.75 -40.08 16.98
C MET A 1 45.38 -38.80 16.43
N ARG A 2 44.78 -38.15 15.43
CA ARG A 2 45.25 -36.84 14.94
C ARG A 2 44.66 -35.76 15.85
N ARG A 3 45.45 -35.20 16.78
CA ARG A 3 45.08 -33.95 17.47
C ARG A 3 45.13 -32.85 16.42
N ILE A 4 43.97 -32.32 16.06
CA ILE A 4 43.87 -31.13 15.22
C ILE A 4 44.55 -30.01 16.02
N PRO A 5 45.52 -29.27 15.45
CA PRO A 5 46.18 -28.20 16.18
C PRO A 5 45.15 -27.14 16.59
N PHE A 6 45.24 -26.69 17.85
CA PHE A 6 44.29 -25.77 18.50
C PHE A 6 43.99 -24.51 17.66
N ALA A 7 44.97 -24.02 16.90
CA ALA A 7 44.80 -22.90 15.98
C ALA A 7 43.75 -23.13 14.87
N ILE A 8 43.60 -24.36 14.37
CA ILE A 8 42.61 -24.69 13.34
C ILE A 8 41.19 -24.72 13.94
N SER A 9 41.06 -25.16 15.20
CA SER A 9 39.78 -25.15 15.92
C SER A 9 39.26 -23.71 16.10
N ASN A 10 40.13 -22.79 16.50
CA ASN A 10 39.77 -21.40 16.73
C ASN A 10 39.40 -20.68 15.42
N ALA A 11 40.19 -20.89 14.35
CA ALA A 11 39.88 -20.32 13.03
C ALA A 11 38.54 -20.84 12.47
N HIS A 12 38.21 -22.11 12.72
CA HIS A 12 36.92 -22.68 12.35
C HIS A 12 35.77 -22.05 13.16
N GLN A 13 35.94 -21.83 14.46
CA GLN A 13 34.95 -21.14 15.30
C GLN A 13 34.71 -19.70 14.86
N GLU A 14 35.77 -18.93 14.58
CA GLU A 14 35.65 -17.56 14.06
C GLU A 14 34.93 -17.52 12.70
N MET A 15 35.18 -18.50 11.83
CA MET A 15 34.50 -18.59 10.54
C MET A 15 32.99 -18.84 10.72
N HIS A 16 32.59 -19.66 11.68
CA HIS A 16 31.18 -19.90 11.98
C HIS A 16 30.51 -18.68 12.60
N GLU A 17 31.20 -17.97 13.48
CA GLU A 17 30.68 -16.75 14.10
C GLU A 17 30.48 -15.63 13.07
N LYS A 18 31.47 -15.39 12.20
CA LYS A 18 31.33 -14.46 11.07
C LYS A 18 30.17 -14.81 10.15
N LYS A 19 29.97 -16.11 9.86
CA LYS A 19 28.82 -16.58 9.07
C LYS A 19 27.48 -16.37 9.79
N ARG A 20 27.44 -16.42 11.12
CA ARG A 20 26.22 -16.17 11.90
C ARG A 20 25.85 -14.69 11.89
N VAL A 21 26.82 -13.81 12.16
CA VAL A 21 26.63 -12.36 12.12
C VAL A 21 26.17 -11.92 10.74
N ALA A 22 26.85 -12.35 9.67
CA ALA A 22 26.46 -12.04 8.30
C ALA A 22 25.02 -12.50 7.96
N LYS A 23 24.60 -13.66 8.48
CA LYS A 23 23.21 -14.14 8.29
C LYS A 23 22.19 -13.28 9.02
N GLU A 24 22.52 -12.73 10.18
CA GLU A 24 21.62 -11.88 10.96
C GLU A 24 21.47 -10.50 10.35
N GLU A 25 22.55 -9.91 9.85
CA GLU A 25 22.53 -8.64 9.11
C GLU A 25 21.61 -8.74 7.88
N ILE A 26 21.79 -9.78 7.05
CA ILE A 26 20.92 -10.02 5.88
C ILE A 26 19.45 -10.16 6.28
N LYS A 27 19.16 -10.81 7.42
CA LYS A 27 17.77 -10.94 7.93
C LYS A 27 17.20 -9.59 8.35
N LEU A 28 18.01 -8.75 9.00
CA LEU A 28 17.59 -7.43 9.46
C LEU A 28 17.28 -6.52 8.26
N GLU A 29 18.14 -6.54 7.24
CA GLU A 29 17.92 -5.80 6.00
C GLU A 29 16.63 -6.21 5.28
N ARG A 30 16.37 -7.53 5.21
CA ARG A 30 15.11 -8.04 4.64
C ARG A 30 13.88 -7.57 5.42
N LYS A 31 13.94 -7.60 6.75
CA LYS A 31 12.85 -7.10 7.60
C LYS A 31 12.62 -5.60 7.38
N GLN A 32 13.68 -4.80 7.35
CA GLN A 32 13.60 -3.35 7.13
C GLN A 32 13.07 -3.01 5.73
N LYS A 33 13.48 -3.77 4.70
CA LYS A 33 12.93 -3.60 3.34
C LYS A 33 11.44 -3.92 3.31
N LYS A 34 11.01 -5.01 3.95
CA LYS A 34 9.60 -5.39 4.02
C LYS A 34 8.76 -4.32 4.74
N SER A 35 9.23 -3.82 5.88
CA SER A 35 8.50 -2.77 6.62
C SER A 35 8.37 -1.48 5.80
N SER A 36 9.43 -1.09 5.08
CA SER A 36 9.40 0.11 4.23
C SER A 36 8.43 0.02 3.04
N ILE A 37 8.19 -1.19 2.52
CA ILE A 37 7.18 -1.41 1.47
C ILE A 37 5.79 -1.32 2.07
N ASP A 38 5.55 -2.03 3.19
CA ASP A 38 4.25 -2.07 3.87
C ASP A 38 3.77 -0.68 4.30
N GLU A 39 4.68 0.13 4.84
CA GLU A 39 4.45 1.52 5.24
C GLU A 39 3.97 2.40 4.07
N LYS A 40 4.42 2.12 2.84
CA LYS A 40 4.01 2.87 1.64
C LYS A 40 2.77 2.28 0.96
N THR A 41 2.54 0.97 1.09
CA THR A 41 1.40 0.29 0.48
C THR A 41 0.07 0.76 1.06
N GLN A 42 -0.02 0.87 2.40
CA GLN A 42 -1.26 1.30 3.05
C GLN A 42 -1.75 2.70 2.61
N PRO A 43 -0.93 3.77 2.66
CA PRO A 43 -1.37 5.08 2.19
C PRO A 43 -1.62 5.11 0.68
N THR A 44 -0.88 4.33 -0.11
CA THR A 44 -1.12 4.20 -1.56
C THR A 44 -2.51 3.61 -1.86
N MET A 45 -2.91 2.59 -1.10
CA MET A 45 -4.24 1.97 -1.27
C MET A 45 -5.37 2.92 -0.83
N LYS A 46 -5.17 3.69 0.25
CA LYS A 46 -6.11 4.73 0.70
C LYS A 46 -6.26 5.85 -0.34
N TYR A 47 -5.16 6.27 -0.96
CA TYR A 47 -5.19 7.20 -2.09
C TYR A 47 -6.00 6.65 -3.27
N GLY A 48 -5.77 5.39 -3.65
CA GLY A 48 -6.55 4.72 -4.71
C GLY A 48 -8.06 4.73 -4.43
N PHE A 49 -8.47 4.49 -3.19
CA PHE A 49 -9.88 4.57 -2.81
C PHE A 49 -10.45 5.99 -2.93
N ALA A 50 -9.70 7.00 -2.47
CA ALA A 50 -10.13 8.40 -2.51
C ALA A 50 -10.34 8.93 -3.94
N ILE A 51 -9.55 8.47 -4.92
CA ILE A 51 -9.61 8.97 -6.30
C ILE A 51 -10.55 8.17 -7.20
N MET A 52 -10.76 6.87 -6.97
CA MET A 52 -11.54 6.02 -7.88
C MET A 52 -13.05 6.11 -7.67
N PHE A 53 -13.52 6.42 -6.45
CA PHE A 53 -14.94 6.40 -6.10
C PHE A 53 -15.58 7.74 -5.65
N PRO A 54 -15.03 8.94 -5.90
CA PRO A 54 -15.66 10.17 -5.44
C PRO A 54 -17.01 10.44 -6.12
N THR A 55 -17.23 9.91 -7.32
CA THR A 55 -18.49 10.03 -8.07
C THR A 55 -19.63 9.19 -7.48
N VAL A 56 -19.31 8.10 -6.77
CA VAL A 56 -20.29 7.22 -6.12
C VAL A 56 -20.44 7.58 -4.64
N VAL A 57 -19.32 7.85 -3.96
CA VAL A 57 -19.28 8.20 -2.54
C VAL A 57 -18.54 9.53 -2.37
N PRO A 58 -19.26 10.67 -2.33
CA PRO A 58 -18.63 12.00 -2.30
C PRO A 58 -17.82 12.25 -1.03
N PHE A 59 -18.11 11.54 0.06
CA PHE A 59 -17.41 11.67 1.34
C PHE A 59 -16.14 10.79 1.47
N ALA A 60 -15.82 9.96 0.47
CA ALA A 60 -14.66 9.07 0.52
C ALA A 60 -13.33 9.81 0.79
N PRO A 61 -13.04 10.98 0.16
CA PRO A 61 -11.83 11.73 0.45
C PRO A 61 -11.76 12.23 1.90
N LEU A 62 -12.90 12.62 2.49
CA LEU A 62 -12.97 13.08 3.88
C LEU A 62 -12.71 11.94 4.87
N LEU A 63 -13.26 10.75 4.61
CA LEU A 63 -13.00 9.56 5.43
C LEU A 63 -11.52 9.19 5.43
N VAL A 64 -10.90 9.20 4.26
CA VAL A 64 -9.46 8.96 4.11
C VAL A 64 -8.64 10.04 4.84
N PHE A 65 -9.06 11.30 4.79
CA PHE A 65 -8.39 12.39 5.51
C PHE A 65 -8.45 12.21 7.04
N ILE A 66 -9.60 11.84 7.58
CA ILE A 66 -9.76 11.55 9.02
C ILE A 66 -8.85 10.38 9.42
N ASP A 67 -8.81 9.34 8.61
CA ASP A 67 -7.96 8.18 8.85
C ASP A 67 -6.46 8.55 8.77
N PHE A 68 -6.05 9.48 7.90
CA PHE A 68 -4.69 10.04 7.89
C PHE A 68 -4.34 10.78 9.18
N ILE A 69 -5.26 11.57 9.75
CA ILE A 69 -5.03 12.29 11.01
C ILE A 69 -4.75 11.31 12.17
N VAL A 70 -5.41 10.15 12.17
CA VAL A 70 -5.20 9.12 13.21
C VAL A 70 -3.94 8.29 12.92
N THR A 71 -3.68 7.98 11.65
CA THR A 71 -2.58 7.10 11.24
C THR A 71 -1.21 7.73 11.46
N ILE A 72 -1.00 9.01 11.09
CA ILE A 72 0.29 9.70 11.25
C ILE A 72 0.84 9.64 12.69
N PRO A 73 0.08 10.01 13.74
CA PRO A 73 0.56 9.92 15.11
C PRO A 73 0.70 8.46 15.60
N MET A 74 -0.12 7.53 15.11
CA MET A 74 0.04 6.10 15.43
C MET A 74 1.35 5.55 14.87
N ASP A 75 1.68 5.86 13.62
CA ASP A 75 2.93 5.43 12.98
C ASP A 75 4.14 6.07 13.66
N ALA A 76 4.05 7.36 14.01
CA ALA A 76 5.09 8.03 14.81
C ALA A 76 5.28 7.36 16.18
N ALA A 77 4.19 7.02 16.87
CA ALA A 77 4.25 6.32 18.15
C ALA A 77 4.85 4.91 18.01
N LEU A 78 4.51 4.19 16.94
CA LEU A 78 5.05 2.86 16.64
C LEU A 78 6.57 2.94 16.40
N LEU A 79 7.03 3.91 15.61
CA LEU A 79 8.45 4.15 15.33
C LEU A 79 9.24 4.54 16.59
N CYS A 80 8.65 5.33 17.49
CA CYS A 80 9.34 5.78 18.70
C CYS A 80 9.30 4.76 19.85
N LYS A 81 8.23 3.99 20.00
CA LYS A 81 7.99 3.17 21.22
C LYS A 81 8.10 1.67 20.99
N CYS A 82 7.76 1.17 19.80
CA CYS A 82 7.59 -0.28 19.58
C CYS A 82 8.69 -0.88 18.71
N LEU A 83 9.38 -0.07 17.91
CA LEU A 83 10.39 -0.53 16.95
C LEU A 83 11.81 -0.22 17.45
N CYS A 84 12.72 -1.17 17.28
CA CYS A 84 14.15 -0.90 17.45
C CYS A 84 14.61 0.13 16.41
N ARG A 85 15.54 1.01 16.79
CA ARG A 85 16.07 2.05 15.90
C ARG A 85 16.54 1.43 14.57
N PRO A 86 15.91 1.79 13.43
CA PRO A 86 16.35 1.30 12.13
C PRO A 86 17.69 1.94 11.75
N VAL A 87 18.49 1.21 10.96
CA VAL A 87 19.73 1.76 10.41
C VAL A 87 19.38 2.80 9.34
N PRO A 88 19.90 4.03 9.42
CA PRO A 88 19.62 5.06 8.42
C PRO A 88 20.11 4.58 7.05
N ARG A 89 19.25 4.66 6.04
CA ARG A 89 19.55 4.28 4.65
C ARG A 89 19.27 5.48 3.76
N HIS A 90 20.21 5.81 2.88
CA HIS A 90 19.95 6.74 1.79
C HIS A 90 19.12 6.00 0.74
N VAL A 91 17.89 6.44 0.51
CA VAL A 91 16.95 5.79 -0.43
C VAL A 91 16.57 6.81 -1.49
N VAL A 92 16.88 6.52 -2.76
CA VAL A 92 16.58 7.40 -3.91
C VAL A 92 15.31 6.93 -4.65
N ASP A 93 14.60 5.93 -4.10
CA ASP A 93 13.52 5.21 -4.79
C ASP A 93 12.15 5.93 -4.74
N ARG A 94 12.12 7.27 -4.76
CA ARG A 94 10.85 8.05 -4.76
C ARG A 94 10.06 7.83 -6.06
N GLU A 95 10.77 7.67 -7.17
CA GLU A 95 10.22 7.63 -8.54
C GLU A 95 9.25 6.47 -8.77
N MET A 96 9.47 5.29 -8.15
CA MET A 96 8.60 4.12 -8.37
C MET A 96 7.16 4.36 -7.87
N TRP A 97 7.01 4.96 -6.69
CA TRP A 97 5.69 5.22 -6.10
C TRP A 97 4.97 6.35 -6.82
N GLU A 98 5.69 7.37 -7.29
CA GLU A 98 5.13 8.40 -8.15
C GLU A 98 4.55 7.80 -9.44
N GLY A 99 5.24 6.83 -10.04
CA GLY A 99 4.72 6.08 -11.18
C GLY A 99 3.44 5.30 -10.88
N ILE A 100 3.37 4.60 -9.74
CA ILE A 100 2.18 3.84 -9.31
C ILE A 100 1.00 4.78 -9.04
N LEU A 101 1.23 5.89 -8.34
CA LEU A 101 0.21 6.88 -8.04
C LEU A 101 -0.30 7.58 -9.31
N GLY A 102 0.61 7.87 -10.25
CA GLY A 102 0.25 8.39 -11.57
C GLY A 102 -0.64 7.41 -12.35
N PHE A 103 -0.26 6.13 -12.39
CA PHE A 103 -1.07 5.08 -13.02
C PHE A 103 -2.44 4.92 -12.37
N ALA A 104 -2.51 4.90 -11.04
CA ALA A 104 -3.77 4.86 -10.29
C ALA A 104 -4.67 6.06 -10.61
N SER A 105 -4.07 7.24 -10.84
CA SER A 105 -4.81 8.46 -11.20
C SER A 105 -5.43 8.38 -12.59
N ILE A 106 -4.73 7.80 -13.56
CA ILE A 106 -5.27 7.54 -14.90
C ILE A 106 -6.46 6.58 -14.82
N ILE A 107 -6.33 5.49 -14.03
CA ILE A 107 -7.44 4.56 -13.80
C ILE A 107 -8.60 5.28 -13.11
N GLY A 108 -8.33 6.07 -12.07
CA GLY A 108 -9.35 6.84 -11.35
C GLY A 108 -10.12 7.79 -12.27
N MET A 109 -9.46 8.43 -13.22
CA MET A 109 -10.12 9.25 -14.24
C MET A 109 -11.08 8.42 -15.11
N LEU A 110 -10.63 7.27 -15.63
CA LEU A 110 -11.46 6.39 -16.46
C LEU A 110 -12.70 5.87 -15.71
N VAL A 111 -12.49 5.49 -14.45
CA VAL A 111 -13.55 4.99 -13.57
C VAL A 111 -14.55 6.10 -13.23
N ASN A 112 -14.11 7.31 -12.94
CA ASN A 112 -15.02 8.42 -12.65
C ASN A 112 -15.81 8.90 -13.87
N ILE A 113 -15.29 8.74 -15.08
CA ILE A 113 -16.04 9.03 -16.31
C ILE A 113 -17.07 7.93 -16.57
N SER A 114 -16.71 6.66 -16.35
CA SER A 114 -17.60 5.54 -16.64
C SER A 114 -18.80 5.47 -15.71
N HIS A 115 -18.63 5.73 -14.41
CA HIS A 115 -19.70 5.69 -13.40
C HIS A 115 -20.94 6.51 -13.76
N PRO A 116 -20.85 7.83 -14.06
CA PRO A 116 -22.02 8.62 -14.43
C PRO A 116 -22.59 8.20 -15.79
N ILE A 117 -21.78 7.73 -16.75
CA ILE A 117 -22.29 7.25 -18.05
C ILE A 117 -23.20 6.04 -17.85
N TYR A 118 -22.74 5.04 -17.09
CA TYR A 118 -23.55 3.86 -16.80
C TYR A 118 -24.70 4.16 -15.84
N GLY A 119 -24.50 5.04 -14.86
CA GLY A 119 -25.55 5.46 -13.92
C GLY A 119 -26.68 6.26 -14.58
N GLN A 120 -26.34 7.21 -15.46
CA GLN A 120 -27.32 7.98 -16.23
C GLN A 120 -28.08 7.09 -17.21
N LYS A 121 -27.40 6.17 -17.91
CA LYS A 121 -28.07 5.23 -18.81
C LYS A 121 -29.13 4.40 -18.07
N LEU A 122 -28.82 3.92 -16.86
CA LEU A 122 -29.79 3.24 -16.01
C LEU A 122 -30.97 4.15 -15.62
N TYR A 123 -30.71 5.42 -15.28
CA TYR A 123 -31.76 6.39 -14.94
C TYR A 123 -32.66 6.73 -16.13
N TYR A 124 -32.08 7.00 -17.30
CA TYR A 124 -32.84 7.27 -18.54
C TYR A 124 -33.63 6.04 -19.01
N ASP A 125 -33.04 4.85 -18.98
CA ASP A 125 -33.74 3.60 -19.33
C ASP A 125 -34.90 3.32 -18.36
N MET A 126 -34.74 3.60 -17.06
CA MET A 126 -35.78 3.44 -16.04
C MET A 126 -36.92 4.47 -16.19
N TRP A 127 -36.60 5.74 -16.45
CA TRP A 127 -37.60 6.79 -16.69
C TRP A 127 -38.47 6.48 -17.92
N HIS A 128 -37.84 6.11 -19.03
CA HIS A 128 -38.57 5.72 -20.25
C HIS A 128 -39.18 4.32 -20.20
N TYR A 129 -38.86 3.51 -19.19
CA TYR A 129 -39.60 2.27 -18.92
C TYR A 129 -40.99 2.58 -18.34
N GLY A 130 -41.06 3.45 -17.33
CA GLY A 130 -42.33 3.86 -16.72
C GLY A 130 -43.29 4.53 -17.71
N GLU A 131 -42.77 5.33 -18.62
CA GLU A 131 -43.58 6.04 -19.63
C GLU A 131 -44.16 5.09 -20.70
N ARG A 132 -43.44 4.02 -21.05
CA ARG A 132 -43.92 2.98 -21.98
C ARG A 132 -44.98 2.06 -21.38
N ASP A 133 -45.00 1.87 -20.06
CA ASP A 133 -46.02 1.07 -19.40
C ASP A 133 -47.27 1.90 -19.05
N ALA A 134 -47.11 3.18 -18.71
CA ALA A 134 -48.23 4.12 -18.60
C ALA A 134 -49.00 4.25 -19.92
N ALA A 135 -48.31 4.25 -21.06
CA ALA A 135 -48.93 4.29 -22.38
C ALA A 135 -49.71 3.00 -22.75
N LYS A 136 -49.35 1.84 -22.17
CA LYS A 136 -50.05 0.56 -22.41
C LYS A 136 -51.31 0.38 -21.57
N CYS A 137 -51.43 1.05 -20.42
CA CYS A 137 -52.62 1.01 -19.57
C CYS A 137 -53.76 1.93 -20.06
N CYS A 138 -53.51 2.79 -21.05
CA CYS A 138 -54.50 3.70 -21.63
C CYS A 138 -55.16 3.16 -22.92
N VAL A 139 -55.03 1.86 -23.22
CA VAL A 139 -55.70 1.18 -24.35
C VAL A 139 -56.67 0.13 -23.83
#